data_AF-A0A8S3KCE2-F1
#
_entry.id   AF-A0A8S3KCE2-F1
#
_cell.length_a   1.000
_cell.length_b   1.000
_cell.length_c   1.000
_cell.angle_alpha   90.00
_cell.angle_beta   90.00
_cell.angle_gamma   90.00
#
_symmetry.space_group_name_H-M   'P 1'
#
loop_
_entity.id
_entity.type
_entity.pdbx_description
1 polymer ?
#
loop_
_entity_poly.entity_id
_entity_poly.type
_entity_poly.pdbx_seq_one_letter_code
_entity_poly.pdbx_strand_id
1 'polypeptide(L)'
;MNMVLKGFPECLQADICLHLNSVLLKNCPAFKDASEGCLRTFSMKLKTTHAPPGDIITHRGDILTSLYFISRGSIEILKDDNVVAIL
;
A
#
# COMPACT_ATOMS: atom_id res chain seq x y z
N MET A 1 3.51 -11.39 7.57
CA MET A 1 4.67 -10.53 7.88
C MET A 1 5.91 -11.37 7.68
N ASN A 2 6.67 -11.09 6.62
CA ASN A 2 7.73 -11.98 6.08
C ASN A 2 8.69 -12.43 7.19
N MET A 3 8.83 -13.74 7.39
CA MET A 3 9.69 -14.33 8.42
C MET A 3 11.15 -13.85 8.30
N VAL A 4 11.56 -13.52 7.08
CA VAL A 4 12.88 -12.96 6.76
C VAL A 4 13.10 -11.59 7.41
N LEU A 5 12.12 -10.68 7.39
CA LEU A 5 12.27 -9.35 7.98
C LEU A 5 12.44 -9.43 9.50
N LYS A 6 11.76 -10.38 10.16
CA LYS A 6 11.87 -10.59 11.60
C LYS A 6 13.26 -11.08 12.05
N GLY A 7 14.10 -11.55 11.13
CA GLY A 7 15.47 -11.95 11.41
C GLY A 7 16.46 -10.77 11.51
N PHE A 8 16.05 -9.56 11.11
CA PHE A 8 16.90 -8.37 11.14
C PHE A 8 16.56 -7.44 12.31
N PRO A 9 17.51 -6.63 12.81
CA PRO A 9 17.24 -5.52 13.72
C PRO A 9 16.24 -4.50 13.15
N GLU A 10 15.51 -3.80 14.02
CA GLU A 10 14.48 -2.82 13.62
C GLU A 10 15.00 -1.74 12.65
N CYS A 11 16.23 -1.24 12.86
CA CYS A 11 16.84 -0.25 11.98
C CYS A 11 16.95 -0.75 10.53
N LEU A 12 17.35 -2.01 10.33
CA LEU A 12 17.48 -2.63 9.01
C LEU A 12 16.12 -2.98 8.40
N GLN A 13 15.17 -3.46 9.21
CA GLN A 13 13.81 -3.68 8.74
C GLN A 13 13.22 -2.40 8.15
N ALA A 14 13.44 -1.28 8.83
CA ALA A 14 12.92 0.01 8.40
C ALA A 14 13.55 0.51 7.10
N ASP A 15 14.85 0.28 6.87
CA ASP A 15 15.49 0.60 5.59
C ASP A 15 14.99 -0.28 4.45
N ILE A 16 14.80 -1.58 4.71
CA ILE A 16 14.26 -2.51 3.71
C ILE A 16 12.82 -2.11 3.35
N CYS A 17 11.97 -1.85 4.34
CA CYS A 17 10.59 -1.42 4.11
C CYS A 17 10.52 -0.07 3.37
N LEU A 18 11.40 0.88 3.70
CA LEU A 18 11.49 2.15 3.00
C LEU A 18 11.88 1.94 1.54
N HIS A 19 12.85 1.07 1.27
CA HIS A 19 13.28 0.76 -0.10
C HIS A 19 12.17 0.10 -0.92
N LEU A 20 11.48 -0.90 -0.36
CA LEU A 20 10.39 -1.63 -1.03
C LEU A 20 9.23 -0.69 -1.42
N ASN A 21 8.92 0.29 -0.58
CA ASN A 21 7.84 1.24 -0.80
C ASN A 21 8.31 2.57 -1.42
N SER A 22 9.59 2.68 -1.80
CA SER A 22 10.20 3.95 -2.21
C SER A 22 9.54 4.59 -3.43
N VAL A 23 9.08 3.79 -4.39
CA VAL A 23 8.38 4.29 -5.59
C VAL A 23 7.06 4.96 -5.20
N LEU A 24 6.27 4.31 -4.33
CA LEU A 24 4.99 4.85 -3.83
C LEU A 24 5.23 6.14 -3.03
N LEU A 25 6.18 6.11 -2.10
CA LEU A 25 6.45 7.24 -1.21
C LEU A 25 7.01 8.46 -1.95
N LYS A 26 7.80 8.26 -3.01
CA LYS A 26 8.34 9.36 -3.82
C LYS A 26 7.35 9.91 -4.84
N ASN A 27 6.50 9.07 -5.42
CA ASN A 27 5.59 9.48 -6.49
C ASN A 27 4.28 10.05 -5.97
N CYS A 28 3.87 9.70 -4.75
CA CYS A 28 2.63 10.19 -4.17
C CYS A 28 2.82 11.60 -3.59
N PRO A 29 2.08 12.62 -4.07
CA PRO A 29 2.23 14.00 -3.60
C PRO A 29 1.97 14.18 -2.10
N ALA A 30 1.19 13.28 -1.48
CA ALA A 30 0.85 13.33 -0.06
C ALA A 30 2.07 13.18 0.87
N PHE A 31 3.17 12.60 0.38
CA PHE A 31 4.39 12.35 1.18
C PHE A 31 5.55 13.29 0.84
N LYS A 32 5.36 14.26 -0.07
CA LYS A 32 6.44 15.10 -0.60
C LYS A 32 7.23 15.85 0.49
N ASP A 33 6.55 16.35 1.50
CA ASP A 33 7.15 17.16 2.57
C ASP A 33 7.33 16.35 3.88
N ALA A 34 7.19 15.03 3.82
CA ALA A 34 7.38 14.17 4.99
C ALA A 34 8.88 14.01 5.30
N SER A 35 9.23 14.05 6.58
CA SER A 35 10.61 13.80 7.01
C SER A 35 11.02 12.34 6.79
N GLU A 36 12.32 12.09 6.61
CA GLU A 36 12.87 10.73 6.46
C GLU A 36 12.47 9.80 7.63
N GLY A 37 12.44 10.32 8.86
CA GLY A 37 11.98 9.56 10.03
C GLY A 37 10.50 9.18 9.96
N CYS A 38 9.66 10.08 9.42
CA CYS A 38 8.25 9.81 9.19
C CYS A 38 8.06 8.75 8.10
N LEU A 39 8.73 8.89 6.95
CA LEU A 39 8.69 7.93 5.85
C LEU A 39 9.13 6.54 6.29
N ARG A 40 10.21 6.46 7.06
CA ARG A 40 10.73 5.22 7.62
C ARG A 40 9.71 4.55 8.54
N THR A 41 9.12 5.30 9.46
CA THR A 41 8.08 4.79 10.37
C THR A 41 6.81 4.36 9.62
N PHE A 42 6.39 5.15 8.63
CA PHE A 42 5.22 4.87 7.81
C PHE A 42 5.44 3.62 6.94
N SER A 43 6.62 3.47 6.33
CA SER A 43 6.97 2.33 5.49
C SER A 43 6.87 0.99 6.23
N MET A 44 7.15 0.98 7.53
CA MET A 44 7.02 -0.19 8.40
C MET A 44 5.56 -0.61 8.66
N LYS A 45 4.60 0.30 8.44
CA LYS A 45 3.17 0.04 8.60
C LYS A 45 2.46 -0.36 7.30
N LEU A 46 3.08 -0.08 6.15
CA LEU A 46 2.56 -0.49 4.85
C LEU A 46 2.56 -2.01 4.71
N LYS A 47 1.50 -2.52 4.08
CA LYS A 47 1.37 -3.93 3.71
C LYS A 47 1.14 -4.02 2.21
N THR A 48 1.99 -4.80 1.54
CA THR A 48 1.81 -5.11 0.12
C THR A 48 0.86 -6.28 -0.03
N THR A 49 -0.22 -6.07 -0.77
CA THR A 49 -1.22 -7.10 -1.10
C THR A 49 -1.26 -7.27 -2.61
N HIS A 50 -1.32 -8.52 -3.07
CA HIS A 50 -1.49 -8.85 -4.48
C HIS A 50 -2.91 -9.36 -4.69
N ALA A 51 -3.66 -8.71 -5.58
CA ALA A 51 -4.99 -9.11 -5.98
C ALA A 51 -4.94 -9.61 -7.45
N PRO A 52 -5.37 -10.84 -7.74
CA PRO A 52 -5.51 -11.31 -9.12
C PRO A 52 -6.72 -10.68 -9.82
N PRO A 53 -6.80 -10.75 -11.16
CA PRO A 53 -7.97 -10.27 -11.89
C PRO A 53 -9.27 -10.93 -11.42
N GLY A 54 -10.31 -10.13 -11.20
CA GLY A 54 -11.61 -10.58 -10.71
C GLY A 54 -11.72 -10.68 -9.18
N ASP A 55 -10.65 -10.44 -8.43
CA ASP A 55 -10.70 -10.43 -6.97
C ASP A 55 -11.28 -9.11 -6.43
N ILE A 56 -12.16 -9.20 -5.42
CA ILE A 56 -12.84 -8.04 -4.85
C ILE A 56 -12.11 -7.61 -3.58
N ILE A 57 -11.52 -6.41 -3.61
CA ILE A 57 -10.73 -5.88 -2.48
C ILE A 57 -11.63 -5.41 -1.33
N THR A 58 -12.77 -4.80 -1.66
CA THR A 58 -13.73 -4.25 -0.69
C THR A 58 -15.15 -4.38 -1.24
N HIS A 59 -16.11 -4.74 -0.38
CA HIS A 59 -17.53 -4.81 -0.73
C HIS A 59 -18.29 -3.55 -0.34
N ARG A 60 -19.41 -3.32 -1.04
CA ARG A 60 -20.36 -2.27 -0.68
C ARG A 60 -20.95 -2.56 0.70
N GLY A 61 -20.83 -1.59 1.60
CA GLY A 61 -21.33 -1.70 2.97
C GLY A 61 -20.25 -2.08 3.99
N ASP A 62 -19.04 -2.43 3.53
CA ASP A 62 -17.92 -2.70 4.43
C ASP A 62 -17.44 -1.42 5.12
N ILE A 63 -16.98 -1.58 6.36
CA ILE A 63 -16.30 -0.53 7.09
C ILE A 63 -14.90 -0.37 6.48
N LEU A 64 -14.55 0.84 6.05
CA LEU A 64 -13.22 1.13 5.51
C LEU A 64 -12.18 1.17 6.64
N THR A 65 -11.47 0.07 6.84
CA THR A 65 -10.42 -0.06 7.87
C THR A 65 -9.01 0.23 7.36
N SER A 66 -8.84 0.44 6.06
CA SER A 66 -7.51 0.59 5.43
C SER A 66 -7.57 1.51 4.22
N LEU A 67 -6.47 2.23 4.01
CA LEU A 67 -6.24 3.05 2.83
C LEU A 67 -5.34 2.27 1.86
N TYR A 68 -5.73 2.22 0.59
CA TYR A 68 -5.01 1.47 -0.44
C TYR A 68 -4.27 2.42 -1.37
N PHE A 69 -3.11 1.97 -1.82
CA PHE A 69 -2.31 2.65 -2.83
C PHE A 69 -2.02 1.65 -3.95
N ILE A 70 -2.37 2.02 -5.19
CA ILE A 70 -2.16 1.15 -6.35
C ILE A 70 -0.71 1.34 -6.82
N SER A 71 0.13 0.34 -6.62
CA SER A 71 1.51 0.39 -7.10
C SER A 71 1.63 -0.02 -8.57
N ARG A 72 0.85 -1.02 -9.01
CA ARG A 72 0.85 -1.59 -10.35
C ARG A 72 -0.50 -2.19 -10.68
N GLY A 73 -0.87 -2.17 -11.95
CA GLY A 73 -2.17 -2.67 -12.44
C GLY A 73 -3.24 -1.59 -12.40
N SER A 74 -4.49 -2.02 -12.62
CA SER A 74 -5.68 -1.17 -12.59
C SER A 74 -6.77 -1.81 -11.74
N ILE A 75 -7.60 -0.97 -11.13
CA ILE A 75 -8.75 -1.42 -10.32
C ILE A 75 -10.03 -0.85 -10.90
N GLU A 76 -11.03 -1.70 -11.05
CA GLU A 76 -12.38 -1.30 -11.45
C GLU A 76 -13.25 -1.06 -10.22
N ILE A 77 -13.96 0.07 -10.20
CA ILE A 77 -14.99 0.35 -9.20
C ILE A 77 -16.34 0.07 -9.83
N LEU A 78 -17.09 -0.84 -9.22
CA LEU A 78 -18.41 -1.28 -9.68
C LEU A 78 -19.52 -0.69 -8.80
N LYS A 79 -20.61 -0.26 -9.44
CA LYS A 79 -21.87 0.08 -8.77
C LYS A 79 -23.02 -0.54 -9.57
N ASP A 80 -23.75 -1.44 -8.92
CA ASP A 80 -24.90 -2.14 -9.51
C ASP A 80 -24.52 -2.77 -10.88
N ASP A 81 -23.42 -3.54 -10.90
CA ASP A 81 -22.79 -4.20 -12.05
C ASP A 81 -22.31 -3.29 -13.19
N ASN A 82 -22.30 -1.97 -12.97
CA ASN A 82 -21.75 -1.00 -13.92
C ASN A 82 -20.40 -0.45 -13.44
N VAL A 83 -19.42 -0.36 -14.34
CA VAL A 83 -18.12 0.26 -14.05
C VAL A 83 -18.32 1.78 -13.94
N VAL A 84 -18.03 2.33 -12.76
CA VAL A 84 -18.15 3.77 -12.49
C VAL A 84 -16.79 4.48 -12.50
N ALA A 85 -15.70 3.77 -12.28
CA ALA A 85 -14.34 4.30 -12.36
C ALA A 85 -13.31 3.20 -12.61
N ILE A 86 -12.18 3.60 -13.19
CA ILE A 86 -10.97 2.77 -13.34
C ILE A 86 -9.82 3.58 -12.74
N LEU A 87 -9.10 2.98 -11.80
CA LEU A 87 -7.94 3.57 -11.11
C LEU A 87 -6.64 2.89 -11.53
#